data_AF-A0A1I4BTR7-F1
#
_entry.id   AF-A0A1I4BTR7-F1
#
_cell.length_a   1.000
_cell.length_b   1.000
_cell.length_c   1.000
_cell.angle_alpha   90.00
_cell.angle_beta   90.00
_cell.angle_gamma   90.00
#
_symmetry.space_group_name_H-M   'P 1'
#
loop_
_entity.id
_entity.type
_entity.pdbx_description
1 polymer ?
#
loop_
_entity_poly.entity_id
_entity_poly.type
_entity_poly.pdbx_seq_one_letter_code
_entity_poly.pdbx_strand_id
1 'polypeptide(L)'
;MSTPRQRLYLLLLAIGIIVPYRHAIGWLREHGLDLPRFVDDMLANDVAAFFAWDVIIAVVVLLAAAVTDRSLHVRDRVWVVIGSLAGASVGLPLYLWLRERRRRPAEGAALASGVRRSR
;
A
#
# COMPACT_ATOMS: atom_id res chain seq x y z
N MET A 1 15.44 11.06 -12.44
CA MET A 1 14.47 10.32 -13.27
C MET A 1 13.83 9.20 -12.44
N SER A 2 12.52 8.98 -12.56
CA SER A 2 11.81 7.86 -11.89
C SER A 2 12.16 6.53 -12.59
N THR A 3 12.66 5.53 -11.85
CA THR A 3 12.91 4.15 -12.33
C THR A 3 11.61 3.46 -12.72
N PRO A 4 11.67 2.44 -13.59
CA PRO A 4 10.51 1.65 -13.97
C PRO A 4 9.70 1.13 -12.77
N ARG A 5 10.38 0.65 -11.71
CA ARG A 5 9.72 0.15 -10.49
C ARG A 5 8.86 1.20 -9.79
N GLN A 6 9.35 2.43 -9.66
CA GLN A 6 8.57 3.51 -9.03
C GLN A 6 7.31 3.85 -9.83
N ARG A 7 7.42 3.89 -11.16
CA ARG A 7 6.27 4.14 -12.04
C ARG A 7 5.24 3.03 -11.91
N LEU A 8 5.71 1.77 -11.88
CA LEU A 8 4.85 0.61 -11.66
C LEU A 8 4.10 0.71 -10.32
N TYR A 9 4.79 1.02 -9.22
CA TYR A 9 4.12 1.16 -7.92
C TYR A 9 3.12 2.31 -7.86
N LEU A 10 3.40 3.44 -8.54
CA LEU A 10 2.44 4.54 -8.65
C LEU A 10 1.22 4.16 -9.50
N LEU A 11 1.43 3.40 -10.59
CA LEU A 11 0.33 2.87 -11.40
C LEU A 11 -0.53 1.91 -10.58
N LEU A 12 0.09 0.99 -9.85
CA LEU A 12 -0.60 0.05 -8.97
C LEU A 12 -1.34 0.77 -7.84
N LEU A 13 -0.77 1.85 -7.29
CA LEU A 13 -1.44 2.70 -6.31
C LEU A 13 -2.71 3.34 -6.91
N ALA A 14 -2.60 3.89 -8.12
CA ALA A 14 -3.75 4.48 -8.80
C ALA A 14 -4.84 3.45 -9.07
N ILE A 15 -4.48 2.26 -9.58
CA ILE A 15 -5.42 1.15 -9.79
C ILE A 15 -6.06 0.71 -8.46
N GLY A 16 -5.24 0.56 -7.41
CA GLY A 16 -5.66 0.14 -6.09
C GLY A 16 -6.54 1.13 -5.34
N ILE A 17 -6.58 2.40 -5.76
CA ILE A 17 -7.59 3.38 -5.34
C ILE A 17 -8.80 3.27 -6.24
N ILE A 18 -8.61 3.39 -7.56
CA ILE A 18 -9.70 3.58 -8.52
C ILE A 18 -10.66 2.39 -8.54
N VAL A 19 -10.15 1.17 -8.58
CA VAL A 19 -10.99 -0.03 -8.74
C VAL A 19 -11.86 -0.29 -7.51
N PRO A 20 -11.31 -0.49 -6.29
CA PRO A 20 -12.14 -0.81 -5.13
C PRO A 20 -13.05 0.36 -4.71
N TYR A 21 -12.60 1.61 -4.85
CA TYR A 21 -13.41 2.76 -4.45
C TYR A 21 -14.61 2.98 -5.37
N ARG A 22 -14.56 2.56 -6.65
CA ARG A 22 -15.76 2.58 -7.51
C ARG A 22 -16.84 1.67 -6.97
N HIS A 23 -16.49 0.47 -6.54
CA HIS A 23 -17.44 -0.47 -5.95
C HIS A 23 -17.97 0.04 -4.61
N ALA A 24 -17.09 0.55 -3.74
CA ALA A 24 -17.48 1.12 -2.45
C ALA A 24 -18.42 2.33 -2.62
N ILE A 25 -18.13 3.25 -3.56
CA ILE A 25 -19.00 4.40 -3.85
C ILE A 25 -20.33 3.96 -4.46
N GLY A 26 -20.34 2.95 -5.34
CA GLY A 26 -21.56 2.38 -5.90
C GLY A 26 -22.47 1.85 -4.79
N TRP A 27 -21.92 0.99 -3.94
CA TRP A 27 -22.61 0.44 -2.78
C TRP A 27 -23.11 1.54 -1.83
N LEU A 28 -22.29 2.57 -1.56
CA LEU A 28 -22.66 3.70 -0.71
C LEU A 28 -23.83 4.52 -1.27
N ARG A 29 -23.93 4.65 -2.60
CA ARG A 29 -25.06 5.32 -3.25
C ARG A 29 -26.35 4.53 -3.14
N GLU A 30 -26.27 3.20 -3.14
CA GLU A 30 -27.42 2.31 -3.06
C GLU A 30 -27.92 2.13 -1.62
N HIS A 31 -27.02 2.03 -0.65
CA HIS A 31 -27.34 1.67 0.74
C HIS A 31 -27.17 2.81 1.74
N GLY A 32 -26.51 3.91 1.36
CA GLY A 32 -26.15 4.98 2.29
C GLY A 32 -25.01 4.58 3.24
N LEU A 33 -24.80 5.36 4.30
CA LEU A 33 -23.77 5.11 5.33
C LEU A 33 -24.22 4.06 6.36
N ASP A 34 -24.54 2.85 5.90
CA ASP A 34 -24.96 1.73 6.76
C ASP A 34 -23.81 0.74 7.02
N LEU A 35 -22.94 1.07 7.96
CA LEU A 35 -21.77 0.22 8.28
C LEU A 35 -22.15 -1.22 8.69
N PRO A 36 -23.18 -1.47 9.52
CA PRO A 36 -23.62 -2.83 9.83
C PRO A 36 -23.95 -3.63 8.57
N ARG A 37 -24.75 -3.06 7.66
CA ARG A 37 -25.11 -3.74 6.43
C ARG A 37 -23.92 -3.99 5.51
N PHE A 38 -22.95 -3.09 5.50
CA PHE A 38 -21.71 -3.30 4.75
C PHE A 38 -20.98 -4.56 5.22
N VAL A 39 -20.91 -4.79 6.53
CA VAL A 39 -20.28 -6.00 7.10
C VAL A 39 -21.10 -7.24 6.77
N ASP A 40 -22.43 -7.16 6.88
CA ASP A 40 -23.32 -8.28 6.53
C ASP A 40 -23.15 -8.67 5.05
N ASP A 41 -23.09 -7.69 4.13
CA ASP A 41 -22.89 -7.92 2.71
C ASP A 41 -21.49 -8.49 2.39
N MET A 42 -20.45 -8.05 3.11
CA MET A 42 -19.10 -8.60 2.99
C MET A 42 -19.02 -10.08 3.43
N LEU A 43 -19.87 -10.49 4.35
CA LEU A 43 -19.90 -11.85 4.91
C LEU A 43 -21.12 -12.66 4.42
N ALA A 44 -21.86 -12.16 3.42
CA ALA A 44 -23.10 -12.75 2.96
C ALA A 44 -22.95 -14.16 2.38
N ASN A 45 -21.75 -14.54 1.95
CA ASN A 45 -21.42 -15.88 1.48
C ASN A 45 -19.94 -16.20 1.72
N ASP A 46 -19.61 -17.50 1.68
CA ASP A 46 -18.26 -18.00 1.98
C ASP A 46 -17.17 -17.39 1.09
N VAL A 47 -17.47 -17.12 -0.18
CA VAL A 47 -16.51 -16.55 -1.13
C VAL A 47 -16.23 -15.09 -0.82
N ALA A 48 -17.28 -14.29 -0.55
CA ALA A 48 -17.15 -12.89 -0.14
C ALA A 48 -16.39 -12.79 1.19
N ALA A 49 -16.74 -13.65 2.16
CA ALA A 49 -16.07 -13.72 3.45
C ALA A 49 -14.58 -14.08 3.30
N PHE A 50 -14.23 -15.02 2.42
CA PHE A 50 -12.84 -15.36 2.12
C PHE A 50 -12.05 -14.13 1.63
N PHE A 51 -12.58 -13.38 0.65
CA PHE A 51 -11.91 -12.18 0.16
C PHE A 51 -11.82 -11.07 1.22
N ALA A 52 -12.87 -10.89 2.03
CA ALA A 52 -12.86 -9.93 3.13
C ALA A 52 -11.75 -10.25 4.14
N TRP A 53 -11.67 -11.50 4.58
CA TRP A 53 -10.64 -11.95 5.53
C TRP A 53 -9.23 -11.89 4.94
N ASP A 54 -9.05 -12.29 3.68
CA ASP A 54 -7.75 -12.20 2.99
C ASP A 54 -7.22 -10.76 2.97
N VAL A 55 -8.08 -9.79 2.64
CA VAL A 55 -7.72 -8.36 2.66
C VAL A 55 -7.41 -7.87 4.08
N ILE A 56 -8.22 -8.24 5.07
CA ILE A 56 -7.97 -7.85 6.48
C ILE A 56 -6.62 -8.37 6.96
N ILE A 57 -6.32 -9.65 6.71
CA ILE A 57 -5.05 -10.29 7.08
C ILE A 57 -3.90 -9.60 6.35
N ALA A 58 -4.04 -9.32 5.05
CA ALA A 58 -3.05 -8.59 4.26
C ALA A 58 -2.76 -7.20 4.83
N VAL A 59 -3.78 -6.45 5.28
CA VAL A 59 -3.62 -5.16 5.97
C VAL A 59 -2.84 -5.33 7.27
N VAL A 60 -3.18 -6.31 8.11
CA VAL A 60 -2.48 -6.56 9.39
C VAL A 60 -1.00 -6.89 9.16
N VAL A 61 -0.71 -7.78 8.22
CA VAL A 61 0.67 -8.14 7.84
C VAL A 61 1.42 -6.91 7.32
N LEU A 62 0.77 -6.08 6.50
CA LEU A 62 1.37 -4.87 5.95
C LEU A 62 1.65 -3.81 7.04
N LEU A 63 0.76 -3.65 8.02
CA LEU A 63 0.99 -2.76 9.16
C LEU A 63 2.19 -3.25 9.99
N ALA A 64 2.27 -4.54 10.26
CA ALA A 64 3.43 -5.13 10.94
C ALA A 64 4.73 -4.90 10.14
N ALA A 65 4.70 -5.10 8.81
CA ALA A 65 5.83 -4.83 7.93
C ALA A 65 6.24 -3.35 7.95
N ALA A 66 5.28 -2.43 7.89
CA ALA A 66 5.54 -1.00 7.92
C ALA A 66 6.20 -0.54 9.23
N VAL A 67 5.78 -1.08 10.37
CA VAL A 67 6.32 -0.73 11.69
C VAL A 67 7.72 -1.32 11.90
N THR A 68 7.95 -2.54 11.39
CA THR A 68 9.23 -3.27 11.54
C THR A 68 10.29 -2.87 10.51
N ASP A 69 9.91 -2.29 9.36
CA ASP A 69 10.85 -1.87 8.32
C ASP A 69 11.72 -0.68 8.77
N ARG A 70 12.96 -0.98 9.15
CA ARG A 70 13.98 0.00 9.55
C ARG A 70 14.48 0.87 8.41
N SER A 71 14.23 0.52 7.16
CA SER A 71 14.60 1.33 6.00
C SER A 71 13.68 2.53 5.76
N LEU A 72 12.50 2.54 6.40
CA LEU A 72 11.55 3.66 6.35
C LEU A 72 11.77 4.63 7.51
N HIS A 73 11.71 5.92 7.20
CA HIS A 73 11.61 6.96 8.23
C HIS A 73 10.24 6.94 8.90
N VAL A 74 10.15 7.47 10.12
CA VAL A 74 8.90 7.56 10.89
C VAL A 74 7.76 8.18 10.06
N ARG A 75 8.03 9.28 9.35
CA ARG A 75 7.03 9.93 8.49
C ARG A 75 6.53 9.04 7.36
N ASP A 76 7.41 8.24 6.75
CA ASP A 76 7.02 7.32 5.68
C ASP A 76 6.17 6.17 6.23
N ARG A 77 6.49 5.67 7.42
CA ARG A 77 5.67 4.64 8.10
C ARG A 77 4.25 5.13 8.37
N VAL A 78 4.10 6.39 8.81
CA VAL A 78 2.77 6.99 9.03
C VAL A 78 1.95 6.99 7.74
N TRP A 79 2.55 7.36 6.61
CA TRP A 79 1.85 7.33 5.32
C TRP A 79 1.44 5.91 4.92
N VAL A 80 2.29 4.91 5.14
CA VAL A 80 1.94 3.52 4.87
C VAL A 80 0.80 3.07 5.76
N VAL A 81 0.83 3.38 7.06
CA VAL A 81 -0.27 3.06 7.99
C VAL A 81 -1.58 3.68 7.51
N ILE A 82 -1.59 4.98 7.21
CA ILE A 82 -2.79 5.66 6.69
C ILE A 82 -3.28 5.01 5.39
N GLY A 83 -2.36 4.71 4.46
CA GLY A 83 -2.70 4.02 3.21
C GLY A 83 -3.27 2.62 3.42
N SER A 84 -2.72 1.85 4.36
CA SER A 84 -3.19 0.50 4.70
C SER A 84 -4.57 0.50 5.34
N LEU A 85 -4.88 1.51 6.17
CA LEU A 85 -6.23 1.72 6.72
C LEU A 85 -7.25 2.06 5.63
N ALA A 86 -6.79 2.69 4.54
CA ALA A 86 -7.60 2.95 3.35
C ALA A 86 -7.78 1.71 2.45
N GLY A 87 -7.08 0.60 2.76
CA GLY A 87 -7.13 -0.68 2.05
C GLY A 87 -5.74 -1.22 1.69
N ALA A 88 -5.59 -2.54 1.66
CA ALA A 88 -4.34 -3.20 1.29
C ALA A 88 -3.87 -2.80 -0.13
N SER A 89 -4.81 -2.58 -1.05
CA SER A 89 -4.55 -2.14 -2.42
C SER A 89 -3.92 -0.75 -2.52
N VAL A 90 -4.05 0.09 -1.49
CA VAL A 90 -3.44 1.42 -1.41
C VAL A 90 -2.14 1.35 -0.58
N GLY A 91 -2.20 0.72 0.59
CA GLY A 91 -1.06 0.61 1.49
C GLY A 91 0.14 -0.11 0.87
N LEU A 92 -0.09 -1.24 0.18
CA LEU A 92 1.01 -2.07 -0.33
C LEU A 92 1.82 -1.37 -1.44
N PRO A 93 1.21 -0.81 -2.51
CA PRO A 93 1.96 -0.07 -3.50
C PRO A 93 2.67 1.16 -2.91
N LEU A 94 2.05 1.84 -1.94
CA LEU A 94 2.65 2.98 -1.26
C LEU A 94 3.89 2.58 -0.44
N TYR A 95 3.80 1.47 0.31
CA TYR A 95 4.93 0.89 1.03
C TYR A 95 6.11 0.57 0.11
N LEU A 96 5.84 -0.12 -1.00
CA LEU A 96 6.86 -0.49 -1.99
C LEU A 96 7.49 0.75 -2.64
N TRP A 97 6.68 1.76 -2.97
CA TRP A 97 7.17 3.00 -3.56
C TRP A 97 8.08 3.80 -2.61
N LEU A 98 7.68 3.95 -1.34
CA LEU A 98 8.47 4.65 -0.33
C LEU A 98 9.79 3.94 -0.07
N ARG A 99 9.76 2.61 0.07
CA ARG A 99 10.96 1.78 0.26
C ARG A 99 11.94 1.91 -0.91
N GLU A 100 11.44 1.83 -2.14
CA GLU A 100 12.27 2.00 -3.36
C GLU A 100 12.89 3.40 -3.43
N ARG A 101 12.14 4.44 -3.04
CA ARG A 101 12.65 5.82 -3.02
C ARG A 101 13.80 6.01 -2.02
N ARG A 102 13.85 5.23 -0.94
CA ARG A 102 14.92 5.28 0.08
C ARG A 102 16.17 4.48 -0.28
N ARG A 103 16.06 3.47 -1.14
CA ARG A 103 17.24 2.71 -1.61
C ARG A 103 18.15 3.51 -2.53
N ARG A 104 17.60 4.42 -3.34
CA ARG A 104 18.38 5.18 -4.32
C ARG A 104 19.44 6.14 -3.75
N PRO A 105 19.15 6.94 -2.71
CA PRO A 105 20.18 7.77 -2.09
C PRO A 105 21.39 6.94 -1.62
N ALA A 106 21.15 5.73 -1.11
CA ALA A 106 22.21 4.82 -0.65
C ALA A 106 23.02 4.23 -1.80
N GLU A 107 22.38 3.79 -2.89
CA GLU A 107 23.07 3.29 -4.10
C GLU A 107 23.91 4.39 -4.77
N GLY A 108 23.38 5.61 -4.88
CA GLY A 108 24.10 6.75 -5.46
C GLY A 108 25.35 7.15 -4.66
N ALA A 109 25.26 7.11 -3.32
CA ALA A 109 26.40 7.36 -2.45
C ALA A 109 27.47 6.25 -2.53
N ALA A 110 27.04 4.97 -2.59
CA ALA A 110 27.95 3.84 -2.73
C ALA A 110 28.73 3.88 -4.06
N LEU A 111 28.04 4.15 -5.18
CA LEU A 111 28.67 4.28 -6.50
C LEU A 111 29.66 5.45 -6.55
N ALA A 112 29.35 6.59 -5.92
CA ALA A 112 30.26 7.73 -5.83
C ALA A 112 31.52 7.43 -4.99
N SER A 113 31.40 6.61 -3.95
CA SER A 113 32.53 6.22 -3.09
C SER A 113 33.47 5.20 -3.74
N GLY A 114 32.94 4.29 -4.57
CA GLY A 114 33.74 3.30 -5.32
C GLY A 114 34.64 3.94 -6.39
N VAL A 115 34.17 5.00 -7.04
CA VAL A 115 34.94 5.75 -8.06
C VAL A 115 36.14 6.50 -7.46
N ARG A 116 36.12 6.80 -6.15
CA ARG A 116 37.15 7.62 -5.49
C ARG A 116 38.36 6.81 -4.99
N ARG A 117 38.29 5.47 -4.97
CA ARG A 117 39.39 4.61 -4.49
C ARG A 117 40.34 4.11 -5.60
N SER A 118 40.11 4.46 -6.86
CA SER A 118 40.94 4.04 -8.00
C SER A 118 41.84 5.15 -8.55
N ARG A 119 42.14 6.19 -7.76
CA ARG A 119 43.14 7.24 -8.07
C ARG A 119 44.07 7.38 -6.88
#